data_AF-A0A1G0EX63-F1
#
_entry.id   AF-A0A1G0EX63-F1
#
_cell.length_a   1.000
_cell.length_b   1.000
_cell.length_c   1.000
_cell.angle_alpha   90.00
_cell.angle_beta   90.00
_cell.angle_gamma   90.00
#
_symmetry.space_group_name_H-M   'P 1'
#
loop_
_entity.id
_entity.type
_entity.pdbx_description
1 polymer ?
#
loop_
_entity_poly.entity_id
_entity_poly.type
_entity_poly.pdbx_seq_one_letter_code
_entity_poly.pdbx_strand_id
1 'polypeptide(L)'
;MEIVVLDGASQDDTELVVQSYQKRFPQIHYHRMPARGGIDRDMAHSVELARGEYCWLFSADDIMRPGAIDRILNEIESGLDLYVCGLNLCNFDMQILRQHSISDINHDAEFDLGDIGDRLRYFRHATTTTAFFSFMGSLIVKRSRWMATPLNEAFVGSLWAHVARIFEMIPKGLRVRYISEPLLDKRSENDSFMDKGIVHRCRIAVDGYHRLAETFFGMDSEEAFHIRRVIRNEFPALGLLSIKLQSWEQGKYDELPVVDKMMRRVFQDRTLGNFVSRLVYEATPLRVLRSVTCAYRSLKRIVGVR
;
A
#
# COMPACT_ATOMS: atom_id res chain seq x y z
N MET A 1 -20.22 16.37 6.74
CA MET A 1 -19.51 15.31 5.99
C MET A 1 -20.15 15.20 4.62
N GLU A 2 -19.34 15.02 3.59
CA GLU A 2 -19.79 14.72 2.22
C GLU A 2 -19.14 13.42 1.74
N ILE A 3 -19.67 12.80 0.70
CA ILE A 3 -19.10 11.63 0.06
C ILE A 3 -18.91 11.96 -1.42
N VAL A 4 -17.66 12.10 -1.85
CA VAL A 4 -17.33 12.26 -3.27
C VAL A 4 -17.01 10.90 -3.85
N VAL A 5 -17.81 10.48 -4.83
CA VAL A 5 -17.57 9.24 -5.59
C VAL A 5 -17.06 9.62 -6.97
N LEU A 6 -15.81 9.31 -7.25
CA LEU A 6 -15.22 9.45 -8.58
C LEU A 6 -15.25 8.11 -9.31
N ASP A 7 -16.06 8.01 -10.35
CA ASP A 7 -16.05 6.91 -11.30
C ASP A 7 -14.98 7.16 -12.37
N GLY A 8 -13.93 6.32 -12.39
CA GLY A 8 -12.83 6.33 -13.37
C GLY A 8 -13.19 5.82 -14.77
N ALA A 9 -14.45 5.97 -15.21
CA ALA A 9 -15.03 5.46 -16.45
C ALA A 9 -15.33 3.95 -16.45
N SER A 10 -16.02 3.49 -15.40
CA SER A 10 -16.64 2.18 -15.28
C SER A 10 -17.50 1.85 -16.50
N GLN A 11 -17.56 0.55 -16.80
CA GLN A 11 -18.30 -0.04 -17.93
C GLN A 11 -19.44 -0.96 -17.45
N ASP A 12 -19.62 -1.06 -16.13
CA ASP A 12 -20.68 -1.82 -15.47
C ASP A 12 -21.74 -0.86 -14.90
N ASP A 13 -22.62 -1.40 -14.04
CA ASP A 13 -23.74 -0.66 -13.46
C ASP A 13 -23.33 0.30 -12.33
N THR A 14 -22.04 0.63 -12.15
CA THR A 14 -21.54 1.55 -11.10
C THR A 14 -22.36 2.84 -11.04
N GLU A 15 -22.59 3.49 -12.19
CA GLU A 15 -23.35 4.74 -12.27
C GLU A 15 -24.78 4.58 -11.74
N LEU A 16 -25.48 3.52 -12.15
CA LEU A 16 -26.85 3.23 -11.72
C LEU A 16 -26.92 2.98 -10.21
N VAL A 17 -25.95 2.24 -9.67
CA VAL A 17 -25.86 1.96 -8.24
C VAL A 17 -25.67 3.26 -7.46
N VAL A 18 -24.69 4.09 -7.81
CA VAL A 18 -24.42 5.34 -7.07
C VAL A 18 -25.60 6.31 -7.15
N GLN A 19 -26.22 6.46 -8.32
CA GLN A 19 -27.41 7.31 -8.48
C GLN A 19 -28.58 6.86 -7.60
N SER A 20 -28.75 5.55 -7.38
CA SER A 20 -29.77 5.02 -6.48
C SER A 20 -29.55 5.48 -5.02
N TYR A 21 -28.29 5.55 -4.59
CA TYR A 21 -27.92 6.06 -3.26
C TYR A 21 -28.05 7.59 -3.17
N GLN A 22 -27.71 8.34 -4.23
CA GLN A 22 -27.87 9.80 -4.26
C GLN A 22 -29.32 10.23 -4.02
N LYS A 23 -30.31 9.47 -4.51
CA LYS A 23 -31.74 9.73 -4.26
C LYS A 23 -32.10 9.69 -2.77
N ARG A 24 -31.33 8.94 -1.97
CA ARG A 24 -31.58 8.71 -0.54
C ARG A 24 -30.64 9.54 0.34
N PHE A 25 -29.47 9.92 -0.17
CA PHE A 25 -28.40 10.59 0.56
C PHE A 25 -27.87 11.79 -0.25
N PRO A 26 -28.34 13.02 0.03
CA PRO A 26 -27.98 14.21 -0.74
C PRO A 26 -26.51 14.63 -0.57
N GLN A 27 -25.82 14.13 0.46
CA GLN A 27 -24.39 14.34 0.66
C GLN A 27 -23.48 13.53 -0.29
N ILE A 28 -24.04 12.69 -1.17
CA ILE A 28 -23.27 11.92 -2.16
C ILE A 28 -23.14 12.74 -3.45
N HIS A 29 -21.90 13.06 -3.82
CA HIS A 29 -21.53 13.78 -5.03
C HIS A 29 -20.84 12.81 -6.00
N TYR A 30 -21.55 12.45 -7.06
CA TYR A 30 -21.05 11.54 -8.10
C TYR A 30 -20.41 12.32 -9.25
N HIS A 31 -19.19 11.92 -9.62
CA HIS A 31 -18.45 12.46 -10.74
C HIS A 31 -17.92 11.30 -11.59
N ARG A 32 -18.13 11.37 -12.90
CA ARG A 32 -17.65 10.35 -13.83
C ARG A 32 -16.63 10.94 -14.78
N MET A 33 -15.49 10.28 -14.90
CA MET A 33 -14.44 10.65 -15.84
C MET A 33 -14.85 10.27 -17.27
N PRO A 34 -14.52 11.09 -18.28
CA PRO A 34 -14.86 10.80 -19.67
C PRO A 34 -14.10 9.59 -20.23
N ALA A 35 -12.95 9.25 -19.66
CA ALA A 35 -12.12 8.10 -20.02
C ALA A 35 -11.28 7.65 -18.82
N ARG A 36 -10.75 6.41 -18.89
CA ARG A 36 -9.88 5.84 -17.85
C ARG A 36 -8.59 6.66 -17.73
N GLY A 37 -8.43 7.36 -16.61
CA GLY A 37 -7.25 8.18 -16.29
C GLY A 37 -6.19 7.47 -15.42
N GLY A 38 -6.58 6.38 -14.77
CA GLY A 38 -5.74 5.60 -13.86
C GLY A 38 -5.78 6.14 -12.43
N ILE A 39 -5.56 5.22 -11.47
CA ILE A 39 -5.79 5.46 -10.04
C ILE A 39 -5.05 6.70 -9.49
N ASP A 40 -3.84 6.98 -10.00
CA ASP A 40 -3.03 8.14 -9.57
C ASP A 40 -3.76 9.47 -9.83
N ARG A 41 -4.38 9.62 -11.00
CA ARG A 41 -5.15 10.82 -11.35
C ARG A 41 -6.50 10.81 -10.65
N ASP A 42 -7.14 9.65 -10.57
CA ASP A 42 -8.46 9.50 -9.94
C ASP A 42 -8.41 9.88 -8.45
N MET A 43 -7.38 9.43 -7.71
CA MET A 43 -7.16 9.85 -6.31
C MET A 43 -6.93 11.36 -6.20
N ALA A 44 -6.10 11.94 -7.07
CA ALA A 44 -5.83 13.37 -7.05
C ALA A 44 -7.10 14.19 -7.28
N HIS A 45 -7.87 13.82 -8.32
CA HIS A 45 -9.09 14.51 -8.70
C HIS A 45 -10.20 14.36 -7.66
N SER A 46 -10.29 13.22 -6.98
CA SER A 46 -11.25 13.01 -5.89
C SER A 46 -11.08 14.04 -4.76
N VAL A 47 -9.84 14.38 -4.40
CA VAL A 47 -9.54 15.40 -3.37
C VAL A 47 -9.78 16.82 -3.90
N GLU A 48 -9.52 17.07 -5.18
CA GLU A 48 -9.80 18.36 -5.83
C GLU A 48 -11.30 18.70 -5.78
N LEU A 49 -12.14 17.71 -6.08
CA LEU A 49 -13.61 17.81 -6.09
C LEU A 49 -14.22 17.97 -4.69
N ALA A 50 -13.58 17.40 -3.67
CA ALA A 50 -14.03 17.52 -2.29
C ALA A 50 -14.00 18.97 -1.79
N ARG A 51 -14.90 19.32 -0.88
CA ARG A 51 -15.04 20.64 -0.25
C ARG A 51 -14.67 20.63 1.23
N GLY A 52 -14.63 19.46 1.86
CA GLY A 52 -14.21 19.27 3.23
C GLY A 52 -12.77 19.72 3.51
N GLU A 53 -12.49 20.10 4.76
CA GLU A 53 -11.14 20.47 5.21
C GLU A 53 -10.20 19.26 5.22
N TYR A 54 -10.73 18.09 5.55
CA TYR A 54 -10.04 16.81 5.54
C TYR A 54 -10.71 15.85 4.57
N CYS A 55 -9.91 15.05 3.88
CA CYS A 55 -10.38 14.04 2.94
C CYS A 55 -9.86 12.67 3.37
N TRP A 56 -10.77 11.74 3.65
CA TRP A 56 -10.42 10.33 3.80
C TRP A 56 -10.48 9.67 2.42
N LEU A 57 -9.33 9.28 1.87
CA LEU A 57 -9.26 8.50 0.64
C LEU A 57 -9.75 7.08 0.92
N PHE A 58 -10.69 6.57 0.14
CA PHE A 58 -11.32 5.27 0.42
C PHE A 58 -11.63 4.51 -0.86
N SER A 59 -11.44 3.18 -0.86
CA SER A 59 -11.79 2.32 -1.99
C SER A 59 -13.25 1.90 -1.90
N ALA A 60 -13.91 1.73 -3.04
CA ALA A 60 -15.27 1.18 -3.11
C ALA A 60 -15.35 -0.31 -2.68
N ASP A 61 -14.20 -1.00 -2.63
CA ASP A 61 -14.11 -2.42 -2.28
C ASP A 61 -13.99 -2.70 -0.77
N ASP A 62 -13.66 -1.66 0.01
CA ASP A 62 -13.34 -1.74 1.43
C ASP A 62 -14.52 -1.28 2.31
N ILE A 63 -14.45 -1.55 3.62
CA ILE A 63 -15.53 -1.20 4.56
C ILE A 63 -14.97 -0.43 5.75
N MET A 64 -15.56 0.71 6.09
CA MET A 64 -15.26 1.43 7.33
C MET A 64 -15.83 0.67 8.52
N ARG A 65 -15.07 0.57 9.62
CA ARG A 65 -15.55 -0.10 10.83
C ARG A 65 -16.55 0.79 11.60
N PRO A 66 -17.45 0.20 12.40
CA PRO A 66 -18.33 0.98 13.27
C PRO A 66 -17.54 1.94 14.17
N GLY A 67 -17.99 3.19 14.27
CA GLY A 67 -17.31 4.25 15.05
C GLY A 67 -16.09 4.88 14.37
N ALA A 68 -15.67 4.41 13.19
CA ALA A 68 -14.48 4.91 12.52
C ALA A 68 -14.58 6.40 12.14
N ILE A 69 -15.74 6.85 11.67
CA ILE A 69 -15.97 8.26 11.34
C ILE A 69 -15.87 9.13 12.60
N ASP A 70 -16.55 8.77 13.69
CA ASP A 70 -16.49 9.53 14.94
C ASP A 70 -15.06 9.57 15.51
N ARG A 71 -14.34 8.45 15.41
CA ARG A 71 -12.93 8.37 15.80
C ARG A 71 -12.07 9.37 15.00
N ILE A 72 -12.22 9.41 13.68
CA ILE A 72 -11.48 10.34 12.83
C ILE A 72 -11.89 11.79 13.07
N LEU A 73 -13.18 12.08 13.24
CA LEU A 73 -13.66 13.44 13.52
C LEU A 73 -13.02 14.01 14.80
N ASN A 74 -12.85 13.19 15.84
CA ASN A 74 -12.15 13.60 17.06
C ASN A 74 -10.65 13.81 16.82
N GLU A 75 -9.99 12.95 16.04
CA GLU A 75 -8.55 13.05 15.79
C GLU A 75 -8.20 14.30 14.96
N ILE A 76 -9.02 14.67 13.98
CA ILE A 76 -8.74 15.81 13.09
C ILE A 76 -8.86 17.18 13.79
N GLU A 77 -9.46 17.25 14.98
CA GLU A 77 -9.49 18.48 15.80
C GLU A 77 -8.08 18.96 16.16
N SER A 78 -7.11 18.04 16.24
CA SER A 78 -5.69 18.36 16.48
C SER A 78 -5.05 19.19 15.36
N GLY A 79 -5.67 19.25 14.18
CA GLY A 79 -5.24 20.15 13.11
C GLY A 79 -4.02 19.68 12.32
N LEU A 80 -3.57 18.42 12.50
CA LEU A 80 -2.40 17.83 11.83
C LEU A 80 -2.62 17.65 10.33
N ASP A 81 -1.54 17.35 9.59
CA ASP A 81 -1.54 17.40 8.13
C ASP A 81 -2.00 16.08 7.49
N LEU A 82 -1.66 14.96 8.13
CA LEU A 82 -1.89 13.60 7.63
C LEU A 82 -2.17 12.65 8.80
N TYR A 83 -3.12 11.75 8.61
CA TYR A 83 -3.41 10.66 9.55
C TYR A 83 -3.29 9.34 8.81
N VAL A 84 -2.65 8.37 9.46
CA VAL A 84 -2.49 7.00 8.98
C VAL A 84 -3.19 6.08 9.98
N CYS A 85 -4.30 5.46 9.57
CA CYS A 85 -5.07 4.59 10.45
C CYS A 85 -4.80 3.10 10.23
N GLY A 86 -4.99 2.32 11.28
CA GLY A 86 -4.95 0.87 11.26
C GLY A 86 -5.99 0.29 10.31
N LEU A 87 -5.74 -0.92 9.83
CA LEU A 87 -6.70 -1.70 9.04
C LEU A 87 -6.61 -3.19 9.32
N ASN A 88 -7.71 -3.90 9.05
CA ASN A 88 -7.71 -5.35 8.93
C ASN A 88 -7.59 -5.78 7.47
N LEU A 89 -7.01 -6.96 7.26
CA LEU A 89 -7.02 -7.65 5.99
C LEU A 89 -8.13 -8.71 6.01
N CYS A 90 -9.00 -8.67 5.01
CA CYS A 90 -10.10 -9.59 4.85
C CYS A 90 -9.99 -10.41 3.57
N ASN A 91 -10.63 -11.58 3.57
CA ASN A 91 -10.83 -12.38 2.36
C ASN A 91 -11.87 -11.74 1.43
N PHE A 92 -12.19 -12.41 0.32
CA PHE A 92 -13.20 -11.92 -0.63
C PHE A 92 -14.56 -11.67 0.02
N ASP A 93 -14.97 -12.46 1.01
CA ASP A 93 -16.28 -12.34 1.69
C ASP A 93 -16.27 -11.36 2.88
N MET A 94 -15.23 -10.51 3.00
CA MET A 94 -15.03 -9.56 4.11
C MET A 94 -14.88 -10.20 5.50
N GLN A 95 -14.50 -11.48 5.57
CA GLN A 95 -14.12 -12.10 6.83
C GLN A 95 -12.69 -11.69 7.20
N ILE A 96 -12.53 -11.18 8.41
CA ILE A 96 -11.23 -10.72 8.93
C ILE A 96 -10.26 -11.90 9.02
N LEU A 97 -9.14 -11.79 8.31
CA LEU A 97 -8.04 -12.76 8.37
C LEU A 97 -7.04 -12.38 9.47
N ARG A 98 -6.68 -11.09 9.54
CA ARG A 98 -5.74 -10.54 10.53
C ARG A 98 -5.75 -9.01 10.49
N GLN A 99 -5.25 -8.39 11.56
CA GLN A 99 -4.87 -6.98 11.54
C GLN A 99 -3.58 -6.79 10.72
N HIS A 100 -3.53 -5.72 9.91
CA HIS A 100 -2.34 -5.37 9.14
C HIS A 100 -1.31 -4.68 10.02
N SER A 101 -0.07 -5.16 10.03
CA SER A 101 1.02 -4.50 10.76
C SER A 101 1.55 -3.34 9.91
N ILE A 102 1.16 -2.13 10.25
CA ILE A 102 1.69 -0.90 9.63
C ILE A 102 3.00 -0.50 10.31
N SER A 103 2.98 -0.50 11.63
CA SER A 103 4.09 -0.18 12.51
C SER A 103 4.18 -1.18 13.66
N ASP A 104 5.34 -1.26 14.32
CA ASP A 104 5.52 -1.96 15.59
C ASP A 104 5.15 -1.08 16.80
N ILE A 105 4.79 0.19 16.58
CA ILE A 105 4.16 1.05 17.58
C ILE A 105 2.72 0.55 17.79
N ASN A 106 2.36 0.29 19.05
CA ASN A 106 1.09 -0.31 19.46
C ASN A 106 0.11 0.68 20.11
N HIS A 107 0.36 1.96 19.95
CA HIS A 107 -0.45 3.05 20.48
C HIS A 107 -0.47 4.21 19.48
N ASP A 108 -1.37 5.15 19.69
CA ASP A 108 -1.46 6.31 18.81
C ASP A 108 -0.31 7.26 19.08
N ALA A 109 0.29 7.77 18.03
CA ALA A 109 1.51 8.56 18.13
C ALA A 109 1.57 9.65 17.07
N GLU A 110 2.18 10.77 17.44
CA GLU A 110 2.40 11.92 16.57
C GLU A 110 3.87 12.04 16.19
N PHE A 111 4.08 12.44 14.94
CA PHE A 111 5.40 12.60 14.35
C PHE A 111 5.44 13.89 13.52
N ASP A 112 6.51 14.67 13.63
CA ASP A 112 6.86 15.69 12.65
C ASP A 112 7.90 15.11 11.68
N LEU A 113 7.47 14.70 10.48
CA LEU A 113 8.39 14.15 9.49
C LEU A 113 9.31 15.23 8.89
N GLY A 114 9.01 16.51 9.09
CA GLY A 114 9.93 17.60 8.74
C GLY A 114 11.19 17.59 9.62
N ASP A 115 11.06 17.19 10.88
CA ASP A 115 12.19 16.97 11.78
C ASP A 115 12.89 15.64 11.46
N ILE A 116 14.22 15.67 11.32
CA ILE A 116 14.99 14.48 10.94
C ILE A 116 14.98 13.40 12.02
N GLY A 117 15.04 13.79 13.30
CA GLY A 117 15.06 12.83 14.41
C GLY A 117 13.75 12.08 14.51
N ASP A 118 12.64 12.82 14.41
CA ASP A 118 11.31 12.26 14.48
C ASP A 118 10.92 11.48 13.22
N ARG A 119 11.32 11.96 12.03
CA ARG A 119 11.21 11.20 10.79
C ARG A 119 11.91 9.85 10.88
N LEU A 120 13.17 9.81 11.33
CA LEU A 120 13.89 8.55 11.44
C LEU A 120 13.28 7.62 12.50
N ARG A 121 12.75 8.18 13.60
CA ARG A 121 11.97 7.41 14.59
C ARG A 121 10.76 6.74 13.93
N TYR A 122 9.95 7.48 13.17
CA TYR A 122 8.82 6.93 12.42
C TYR A 122 9.25 5.81 11.45
N PHE A 123 10.29 6.06 10.65
CA PHE A 123 10.78 5.13 9.63
C PHE A 123 11.35 3.83 10.22
N ARG A 124 12.01 3.90 11.39
CA ARG A 124 12.50 2.73 12.13
C ARG A 124 11.38 1.82 12.61
N HIS A 125 10.25 2.41 12.98
CA HIS A 125 9.08 1.68 13.46
C HIS A 125 8.14 1.19 12.35
N ALA A 126 8.36 1.58 11.10
CA ALA A 126 7.60 1.08 9.95
C ALA A 126 7.82 -0.44 9.72
N THR A 127 6.75 -1.21 9.58
CA THR A 127 6.85 -2.67 9.33
C THR A 127 6.51 -3.04 7.89
N THR A 128 5.60 -2.30 7.25
CA THR A 128 5.16 -2.49 5.85
C THR A 128 5.18 -1.17 5.07
N THR A 129 4.98 -1.24 3.76
CA THR A 129 4.89 -0.05 2.89
C THR A 129 3.70 0.84 3.23
N THR A 130 2.70 0.34 3.98
CA THR A 130 1.56 1.16 4.41
C THR A 130 1.97 2.26 5.38
N ALA A 131 3.03 2.06 6.18
CA ALA A 131 3.63 3.15 6.97
C ALA A 131 4.25 4.23 6.07
N PHE A 132 4.61 3.87 4.84
CA PHE A 132 5.04 4.81 3.81
C PHE A 132 3.91 5.13 2.83
N PHE A 133 2.67 5.12 3.34
CA PHE A 133 1.48 5.63 2.68
C PHE A 133 1.01 4.83 1.46
N SER A 134 1.42 3.55 1.32
CA SER A 134 1.07 2.70 0.16
C SER A 134 -0.42 2.44 -0.04
N PHE A 135 -1.22 2.60 1.00
CA PHE A 135 -2.62 2.23 0.95
C PHE A 135 -3.51 3.42 1.22
N MET A 136 -4.13 3.94 0.15
CA MET A 136 -4.97 5.13 0.21
C MET A 136 -6.07 5.05 1.27
N GLY A 137 -6.67 3.86 1.46
CA GLY A 137 -7.73 3.63 2.44
C GLY A 137 -7.30 3.98 3.88
N SER A 138 -6.01 3.90 4.19
CA SER A 138 -5.49 4.26 5.51
C SER A 138 -5.21 5.76 5.69
N LEU A 139 -5.42 6.60 4.66
CA LEU A 139 -4.97 7.99 4.64
C LEU A 139 -6.14 8.96 4.80
N ILE A 140 -6.01 9.84 5.80
CA ILE A 140 -6.83 11.04 5.95
C ILE A 140 -5.92 12.24 5.78
N VAL A 141 -6.17 13.06 4.76
CA VAL A 141 -5.29 14.16 4.36
C VAL A 141 -5.96 15.51 4.63
N LYS A 142 -5.21 16.47 5.14
CA LYS A 142 -5.65 17.87 5.17
C LYS A 142 -5.65 18.41 3.74
N ARG A 143 -6.83 18.77 3.24
CA ARG A 143 -7.05 19.13 1.83
C ARG A 143 -6.15 20.28 1.40
N SER A 144 -5.98 21.30 2.24
CA SER A 144 -5.12 22.45 1.91
C SER A 144 -3.65 22.05 1.71
N ARG A 145 -3.12 21.10 2.50
CA ARG A 145 -1.75 20.58 2.34
C ARG A 145 -1.62 19.75 1.06
N TRP A 146 -2.61 18.92 0.77
CA TRP A 146 -2.68 18.14 -0.47
C TRP A 146 -2.68 19.05 -1.70
N MET A 147 -3.52 20.09 -1.72
CA MET A 147 -3.62 21.04 -2.82
C MET A 147 -2.39 21.94 -2.99
N ALA A 148 -1.64 22.19 -1.90
CA ALA A 148 -0.41 22.97 -1.95
C ALA A 148 0.77 22.21 -2.60
N THR A 149 0.63 20.90 -2.84
CA THR A 149 1.66 20.08 -3.48
C THR A 149 1.08 19.44 -4.75
N PRO A 150 1.50 19.88 -5.95
CA PRO A 150 0.91 19.41 -7.21
C PRO A 150 1.14 17.91 -7.42
N LEU A 151 0.46 17.32 -8.41
CA LEU A 151 0.72 15.93 -8.78
C LEU A 151 2.10 15.87 -9.43
N ASN A 152 2.99 15.01 -8.94
CA ASN A 152 4.26 14.79 -9.62
C ASN A 152 4.02 13.90 -10.86
N GLU A 153 3.98 14.53 -12.03
CA GLU A 153 3.77 13.87 -13.32
C GLU A 153 4.83 12.79 -13.63
N ALA A 154 6.02 12.84 -13.04
CA ALA A 154 7.02 11.78 -13.20
C ALA A 154 6.62 10.45 -12.53
N PHE A 155 5.69 10.48 -11.58
CA PHE A 155 5.16 9.31 -10.88
C PHE A 155 3.75 8.91 -11.33
N VAL A 156 3.10 9.67 -12.21
CA VAL A 156 1.80 9.28 -12.76
C VAL A 156 1.94 8.00 -13.59
N GLY A 157 1.08 7.02 -13.31
CA GLY A 157 1.12 5.68 -13.91
C GLY A 157 2.02 4.70 -13.16
N SER A 158 2.68 5.15 -12.07
CA SER A 158 3.44 4.25 -11.20
C SER A 158 2.59 3.54 -10.15
N LEU A 159 1.33 3.98 -9.97
CA LEU A 159 0.42 3.63 -8.87
C LEU A 159 0.83 4.20 -7.50
N TRP A 160 1.89 5.00 -7.46
CA TRP A 160 2.45 5.59 -6.25
C TRP A 160 2.56 7.12 -6.31
N ALA A 161 1.82 7.78 -7.21
CA ALA A 161 1.91 9.24 -7.36
C ALA A 161 1.45 9.98 -6.09
N HIS A 162 0.48 9.41 -5.37
CA HIS A 162 0.05 9.92 -4.06
C HIS A 162 1.16 9.84 -3.00
N VAL A 163 1.95 8.75 -2.99
CA VAL A 163 3.09 8.61 -2.07
C VAL A 163 4.18 9.61 -2.41
N ALA A 164 4.51 9.77 -3.70
CA ALA A 164 5.45 10.77 -4.17
C ALA A 164 5.02 12.18 -3.73
N ARG A 165 3.74 12.52 -3.92
CA ARG A 165 3.18 13.79 -3.45
C ARG A 165 3.34 13.97 -1.94
N ILE A 166 3.08 12.95 -1.13
CA ILE A 166 3.25 13.04 0.34
C ILE A 166 4.73 13.20 0.71
N PHE A 167 5.64 12.46 0.05
CA PHE A 167 7.08 12.61 0.29
C PHE A 167 7.59 14.02 -0.08
N GLU A 168 7.04 14.66 -1.11
CA GLU A 168 7.34 16.07 -1.43
C GLU A 168 6.86 17.08 -0.39
N MET A 169 5.89 16.70 0.45
CA MET A 169 5.45 17.54 1.57
C MET A 169 6.46 17.53 2.73
N ILE A 170 7.23 16.44 2.89
CA ILE A 170 8.12 16.24 4.05
C ILE A 170 9.12 17.39 4.23
N PRO A 171 9.89 17.84 3.22
CA PRO A 171 10.82 18.95 3.39
C PRO A 171 10.16 20.30 3.72
N LYS A 172 8.83 20.42 3.51
CA LYS A 172 8.03 21.61 3.82
C LYS A 172 7.32 21.50 5.19
N GLY A 173 7.72 20.53 6.02
CA GLY A 173 7.06 20.15 7.26
C GLY A 173 5.86 19.25 7.01
N LEU A 174 5.72 18.15 7.75
CA LEU A 174 4.57 17.26 7.63
C LEU A 174 4.30 16.59 8.97
N ARG A 175 3.27 17.05 9.68
CA ARG A 175 2.86 16.46 10.95
C ARG A 175 1.87 15.34 10.71
N VAL A 176 2.24 14.16 11.20
CA VAL A 176 1.53 12.89 10.97
C VAL A 176 1.02 12.35 12.29
N ARG A 177 -0.23 11.89 12.29
CA ARG A 177 -0.80 11.06 13.34
C ARG A 177 -0.87 9.61 12.88
N TYR A 178 -0.26 8.71 13.63
CA TYR A 178 -0.49 7.28 13.50
C TYR A 178 -1.59 6.86 14.48
N ILE A 179 -2.63 6.22 13.95
CA ILE A 179 -3.73 5.63 14.72
C ILE A 179 -3.58 4.10 14.65
N SER A 180 -3.21 3.50 15.78
CA SER A 180 -2.94 2.08 15.93
C SER A 180 -4.19 1.20 15.79
N GLU A 181 -5.35 1.74 16.17
CA GLU A 181 -6.64 1.07 16.07
C GLU A 181 -7.02 0.80 14.60
N PRO A 182 -7.49 -0.41 14.26
CA PRO A 182 -8.01 -0.67 12.93
C PRO A 182 -9.37 0.00 12.73
N LEU A 183 -9.44 0.95 11.79
CA LEU A 183 -10.64 1.73 11.48
C LEU A 183 -11.34 1.31 10.18
N LEU A 184 -10.73 0.40 9.42
CA LEU A 184 -11.31 -0.15 8.20
C LEU A 184 -10.92 -1.60 7.99
N ASP A 185 -11.73 -2.29 7.20
CA ASP A 185 -11.53 -3.65 6.75
C ASP A 185 -11.25 -3.63 5.24
N LYS A 186 -10.07 -4.12 4.83
CA LYS A 186 -9.62 -4.13 3.43
C LYS A 186 -9.91 -5.46 2.77
N ARG A 187 -10.59 -5.44 1.62
CA ARG A 187 -10.74 -6.64 0.78
C ARG A 187 -9.41 -6.95 0.08
N SER A 188 -8.84 -8.12 0.34
CA SER A 188 -7.49 -8.46 -0.15
C SER A 188 -7.48 -9.38 -1.37
N GLU A 189 -8.59 -10.06 -1.67
CA GLU A 189 -8.68 -11.09 -2.71
C GLU A 189 -9.34 -10.61 -4.02
N ASN A 190 -9.32 -9.30 -4.26
CA ASN A 190 -9.89 -8.63 -5.45
C ASN A 190 -8.90 -7.64 -6.10
N ASP A 191 -7.59 -7.88 -5.97
CA ASP A 191 -6.55 -6.99 -6.47
C ASP A 191 -6.58 -6.87 -8.00
N SER A 192 -7.05 -5.71 -8.50
CA SER A 192 -7.18 -5.42 -9.93
C SER A 192 -5.85 -5.27 -10.65
N PHE A 193 -4.73 -5.12 -9.94
CA PHE A 193 -3.38 -5.03 -10.50
C PHE A 193 -2.72 -6.42 -10.71
N MET A 194 -3.48 -7.50 -10.51
CA MET A 194 -3.06 -8.88 -10.78
C MET A 194 -3.35 -9.34 -12.21
N ASP A 195 -3.91 -8.48 -13.07
CA ASP A 195 -4.24 -8.76 -14.48
C ASP A 195 -3.07 -9.34 -15.28
N LYS A 196 -1.84 -8.84 -15.01
CA LYS A 196 -0.59 -9.29 -15.64
C LYS A 196 0.18 -10.31 -14.79
N GLY A 197 -0.47 -10.91 -13.79
CA GLY A 197 0.08 -11.95 -12.94
C GLY A 197 0.91 -11.44 -11.74
N ILE A 198 1.23 -12.38 -10.84
CA ILE A 198 1.85 -12.09 -9.55
C ILE A 198 3.24 -11.42 -9.67
N VAL A 199 4.04 -11.82 -10.66
CA VAL A 199 5.39 -11.25 -10.85
C VAL A 199 5.29 -9.76 -11.21
N HIS A 200 4.39 -9.40 -12.12
CA HIS A 200 4.12 -8.01 -12.45
C HIS A 200 3.65 -7.24 -11.21
N ARG A 201 2.69 -7.80 -10.47
CA ARG A 201 2.12 -7.18 -9.28
C ARG A 201 3.15 -6.88 -8.18
N CYS A 202 4.02 -7.84 -7.88
CA CYS A 202 5.08 -7.65 -6.89
C CYS A 202 6.12 -6.64 -7.38
N ARG A 203 6.43 -6.64 -8.68
CA ARG A 203 7.37 -5.68 -9.28
C ARG A 203 6.91 -4.23 -9.12
N ILE A 204 5.60 -3.96 -9.19
CA ILE A 204 5.07 -2.60 -8.99
C ILE A 204 5.51 -2.03 -7.62
N ALA A 205 5.39 -2.81 -6.56
CA ALA A 205 5.82 -2.39 -5.22
C ALA A 205 7.35 -2.31 -5.11
N VAL A 206 8.06 -3.36 -5.55
CA VAL A 206 9.52 -3.42 -5.44
C VAL A 206 10.19 -2.28 -6.22
N ASP A 207 9.88 -2.12 -7.52
CA ASP A 207 10.48 -1.06 -8.33
C ASP A 207 10.01 0.33 -7.88
N GLY A 208 8.72 0.46 -7.55
CA GLY A 208 8.10 1.72 -7.13
C GLY A 208 8.73 2.30 -5.87
N TYR A 209 8.80 1.51 -4.79
CA TYR A 209 9.34 1.99 -3.52
C TYR A 209 10.86 2.20 -3.54
N HIS A 210 11.61 1.44 -4.33
CA HIS A 210 13.02 1.74 -4.52
C HIS A 210 13.20 3.08 -5.25
N ARG A 211 12.38 3.35 -6.28
CA ARG A 211 12.41 4.61 -7.00
C ARG A 211 12.01 5.79 -6.09
N LEU A 212 10.96 5.64 -5.29
CA LEU A 212 10.53 6.65 -4.31
C LEU A 212 11.65 6.96 -3.32
N ALA A 213 12.23 5.92 -2.70
CA ALA A 213 13.31 6.06 -1.74
C ALA A 213 14.52 6.81 -2.31
N GLU A 214 14.96 6.40 -3.50
CA GLU A 214 16.09 7.03 -4.20
C GLU A 214 15.80 8.48 -4.59
N THR A 215 14.59 8.76 -5.08
CA THR A 215 14.22 10.09 -5.58
C THR A 215 14.09 11.12 -4.46
N PHE A 216 13.50 10.74 -3.32
CA PHE A 216 13.13 11.69 -2.26
C PHE A 216 14.14 11.77 -1.12
N PHE A 217 14.92 10.71 -0.90
CA PHE A 217 15.88 10.67 0.21
C PHE A 217 17.31 10.36 -0.22
N GLY A 218 17.52 9.89 -1.46
CA GLY A 218 18.82 9.44 -1.94
C GLY A 218 19.15 8.01 -1.52
N MET A 219 19.91 7.30 -2.36
CA MET A 219 20.15 5.86 -2.24
C MET A 219 20.75 5.44 -0.88
N ASP A 220 21.69 6.24 -0.36
CA ASP A 220 22.50 5.94 0.83
C ASP A 220 21.94 6.52 2.13
N SER A 221 20.75 7.13 2.10
CA SER A 221 20.10 7.67 3.30
C SER A 221 19.56 6.57 4.22
N GLU A 222 19.44 6.90 5.51
CA GLU A 222 18.81 6.02 6.50
C GLU A 222 17.31 5.85 6.20
N GLU A 223 16.64 6.90 5.72
CA GLU A 223 15.26 6.85 5.25
C GLU A 223 15.08 5.82 4.12
N ALA A 224 15.94 5.88 3.10
CA ALA A 224 15.88 4.95 1.98
C ALA A 224 16.18 3.51 2.42
N PHE A 225 17.08 3.31 3.39
CA PHE A 225 17.30 2.00 4.00
C PHE A 225 16.03 1.45 4.66
N HIS A 226 15.30 2.25 5.44
CA HIS A 226 14.08 1.79 6.10
C HIS A 226 12.94 1.47 5.12
N ILE A 227 12.81 2.26 4.04
CA ILE A 227 11.86 1.96 2.96
C ILE A 227 12.20 0.62 2.29
N ARG A 228 13.48 0.36 1.98
CA ARG A 228 13.91 -0.93 1.42
C ARG A 228 13.73 -2.09 2.40
N ARG A 229 13.95 -1.84 3.70
CA ARG A 229 13.72 -2.83 4.75
C ARG A 229 12.27 -3.30 4.77
N VAL A 230 11.29 -2.40 4.69
CA VAL A 230 9.88 -2.86 4.71
C VAL A 230 9.50 -3.60 3.43
N ILE A 231 10.07 -3.23 2.28
CA ILE A 231 9.91 -4.01 1.04
C ILE A 231 10.47 -5.43 1.24
N ARG A 232 11.60 -5.59 1.92
CA ARG A 232 12.13 -6.92 2.27
C ARG A 232 11.23 -7.69 3.24
N ASN A 233 10.53 -7.00 4.15
CA ASN A 233 9.55 -7.65 5.04
C ASN A 233 8.34 -8.20 4.24
N GLU A 234 7.87 -7.45 3.24
CA GLU A 234 6.75 -7.85 2.37
C GLU A 234 7.15 -8.91 1.33
N PHE A 235 8.39 -8.86 0.85
CA PHE A 235 8.94 -9.75 -0.17
C PHE A 235 10.17 -10.52 0.35
N PRO A 236 10.00 -11.40 1.36
CA PRO A 236 11.11 -12.19 1.89
C PRO A 236 11.64 -13.18 0.84
N ALA A 237 12.88 -13.64 1.01
CA ALA A 237 13.57 -14.51 0.04
C ALA A 237 12.77 -15.78 -0.29
N LEU A 238 12.16 -16.41 0.73
CA LEU A 238 11.28 -17.57 0.54
C LEU A 238 10.00 -17.24 -0.23
N GLY A 239 9.46 -16.03 -0.05
CA GLY A 239 8.31 -15.54 -0.82
C GLY A 239 8.66 -15.37 -2.30
N LEU A 240 9.80 -14.73 -2.60
CA LEU A 240 10.31 -14.58 -3.96
C LEU A 240 10.66 -15.94 -4.60
N LEU A 241 11.23 -16.89 -3.85
CA LEU A 241 11.43 -18.26 -4.31
C LEU A 241 10.12 -18.97 -4.65
N SER A 242 9.09 -18.76 -3.82
CA SER A 242 7.76 -19.34 -4.06
C SER A 242 7.13 -18.79 -5.34
N ILE A 243 7.26 -17.48 -5.59
CA ILE A 243 6.84 -16.85 -6.85
C ILE A 243 7.63 -17.44 -8.02
N LYS A 244 8.96 -17.55 -7.90
CA LYS A 244 9.83 -18.14 -8.93
C LYS A 244 9.43 -19.59 -9.26
N LEU A 245 9.14 -20.40 -8.24
CA LEU A 245 8.65 -21.77 -8.40
C LEU A 245 7.29 -21.80 -9.12
N GLN A 246 6.36 -20.93 -8.72
CA GLN A 246 5.05 -20.84 -9.36
C GLN A 246 5.16 -20.51 -10.85
N SER A 247 5.98 -19.52 -11.23
CA SER A 247 6.24 -19.19 -12.64
C SER A 247 6.85 -20.37 -13.40
N TRP A 248 7.81 -21.07 -12.80
CA TRP A 248 8.42 -22.27 -13.40
C TRP A 248 7.41 -23.42 -13.60
N GLU A 249 6.54 -23.69 -12.60
CA GLU A 249 5.50 -24.72 -12.70
C GLU A 249 4.43 -24.38 -13.75
N GLN A 250 4.17 -23.08 -13.98
CA GLN A 250 3.26 -22.58 -15.02
C GLN A 250 3.92 -22.49 -16.41
N GLY A 251 5.21 -22.82 -16.55
CA GLY A 251 5.95 -22.70 -17.81
C GLY A 251 6.27 -21.26 -18.24
N LYS A 252 6.10 -20.28 -17.35
CA LYS A 252 6.39 -18.85 -17.58
C LYS A 252 7.86 -18.53 -17.32
N TYR A 253 8.75 -19.13 -18.12
CA TYR A 253 10.19 -19.05 -17.89
C TYR A 253 10.78 -17.65 -18.12
N ASP A 254 10.12 -16.83 -18.92
CA ASP A 254 10.44 -15.41 -19.17
C ASP A 254 10.29 -14.53 -17.91
N GLU A 255 9.47 -14.96 -16.94
CA GLU A 255 9.32 -14.26 -15.66
C GLU A 255 10.51 -14.53 -14.70
N LEU A 256 11.23 -15.64 -14.85
CA LEU A 256 12.29 -16.04 -13.90
C LEU A 256 13.40 -14.98 -13.76
N PRO A 257 13.96 -14.42 -14.85
CA PRO A 257 14.95 -13.35 -14.74
C PRO A 257 14.40 -12.07 -14.09
N VAL A 258 13.10 -11.83 -14.20
CA VAL A 258 12.42 -10.68 -13.57
C VAL A 258 12.38 -10.88 -12.05
N VAL A 259 12.03 -12.08 -11.58
CA VAL A 259 12.06 -12.41 -10.14
C VAL A 259 13.50 -12.35 -9.61
N ASP A 260 14.49 -12.81 -10.38
CA ASP A 260 15.91 -12.70 -10.00
C ASP A 260 16.37 -11.24 -9.87
N LYS A 261 15.90 -10.36 -10.76
CA LYS A 261 16.17 -8.92 -10.67
C LYS A 261 15.52 -8.32 -9.42
N MET A 262 14.28 -8.69 -9.11
CA MET A 262 13.61 -8.26 -7.89
C MET A 262 14.37 -8.72 -6.64
N MET A 263 14.81 -9.98 -6.57
CA MET A 263 15.61 -10.49 -5.45
C MET A 263 16.87 -9.65 -5.23
N ARG A 264 17.63 -9.37 -6.29
CA ARG A 264 18.83 -8.52 -6.18
C ARG A 264 18.50 -7.11 -5.68
N ARG A 265 17.36 -6.55 -6.11
CA ARG A 265 16.91 -5.21 -5.72
C ARG A 265 16.48 -5.15 -4.26
N VAL A 266 15.59 -6.05 -3.83
CA VAL A 266 15.09 -6.14 -2.44
C VAL A 266 16.22 -6.36 -1.43
N PHE A 267 17.24 -7.13 -1.80
CA PHE A 267 18.38 -7.46 -0.94
C PHE A 267 19.66 -6.71 -1.32
N GLN A 268 19.55 -5.49 -1.86
CA GLN A 268 20.71 -4.71 -2.34
C GLN A 268 21.61 -4.15 -1.23
N ASP A 269 21.07 -3.90 -0.03
CA ASP A 269 21.84 -3.34 1.08
C ASP A 269 22.92 -4.32 1.56
N ARG A 270 24.12 -3.81 1.86
CA ARG A 270 25.28 -4.62 2.26
C ARG A 270 25.19 -5.05 3.73
N THR A 271 24.34 -6.03 4.01
CA THR A 271 24.23 -6.66 5.34
C THR A 271 24.51 -8.16 5.23
N LEU A 272 25.01 -8.77 6.32
CA LEU A 272 25.25 -10.22 6.37
C LEU A 272 23.95 -11.01 6.12
N GLY A 273 22.84 -10.55 6.69
CA GLY A 273 21.53 -11.16 6.48
C GLY A 273 21.08 -11.13 5.01
N ASN A 274 21.34 -10.02 4.29
CA ASN A 274 21.04 -9.93 2.87
C ASN A 274 21.93 -10.84 2.03
N PHE A 275 23.22 -10.91 2.36
CA PHE A 275 24.14 -11.82 1.69
C PHE A 275 23.70 -13.28 1.84
N VAL A 276 23.37 -13.71 3.07
CA VAL A 276 22.85 -15.05 3.34
C VAL A 276 21.53 -15.30 2.60
N SER A 277 20.60 -14.35 2.63
CA SER A 277 19.30 -14.47 1.92
C SER A 277 19.48 -14.66 0.42
N ARG A 278 20.41 -13.93 -0.19
CA ARG A 278 20.76 -14.06 -1.61
C ARG A 278 21.40 -15.41 -1.91
N LEU A 279 22.34 -15.85 -1.09
CA LEU A 279 22.96 -17.17 -1.27
C LEU A 279 21.93 -18.30 -1.18
N VAL A 280 21.05 -18.27 -0.17
CA VAL A 280 19.98 -19.26 -0.02
C VAL A 280 19.08 -19.25 -1.25
N TYR A 281 18.68 -18.08 -1.75
CA TYR A 281 17.87 -17.94 -2.95
C TYR A 281 18.56 -18.52 -4.20
N GLU A 282 19.82 -18.14 -4.44
CA GLU A 282 20.59 -18.54 -5.62
C GLU A 282 20.95 -20.04 -5.58
N ALA A 283 21.21 -20.60 -4.40
CA ALA A 283 21.60 -21.99 -4.21
C ALA A 283 20.43 -22.97 -4.17
N THR A 284 19.19 -22.51 -3.95
CA THR A 284 18.01 -23.40 -3.81
C THR A 284 17.51 -23.87 -5.18
N PRO A 285 17.65 -25.16 -5.55
CA PRO A 285 17.16 -25.64 -6.83
C PRO A 285 15.64 -25.73 -6.83
N LEU A 286 14.98 -25.20 -7.87
CA LEU A 286 13.51 -25.19 -7.95
C LEU A 286 12.87 -26.58 -7.85
N ARG A 287 13.54 -27.62 -8.36
CA ARG A 287 13.07 -29.01 -8.25
C ARG A 287 13.03 -29.49 -6.80
N VAL A 288 14.05 -29.16 -6.01
CA VAL A 288 14.11 -29.51 -4.58
C VAL A 288 13.02 -28.74 -3.83
N LEU A 289 12.87 -27.45 -4.10
CA LEU A 289 11.83 -26.62 -3.51
C LEU A 289 10.43 -27.15 -3.81
N ARG A 290 10.18 -27.61 -5.05
CA ARG A 290 8.93 -28.26 -5.44
C ARG A 290 8.65 -29.51 -4.60
N SER A 291 9.63 -30.41 -4.48
CA SER A 291 9.49 -31.63 -3.68
C SER A 291 9.16 -31.33 -2.21
N VAL A 292 9.87 -30.37 -1.61
CA VAL A 292 9.61 -29.93 -0.23
C VAL A 292 8.22 -29.33 -0.09
N THR A 293 7.81 -28.47 -1.03
CA THR A 293 6.50 -27.82 -1.01
C THR A 293 5.36 -28.83 -1.18
N CYS A 294 5.52 -29.82 -2.06
CA CYS A 294 4.57 -30.92 -2.23
C CYS A 294 4.46 -31.76 -0.95
N ALA A 295 5.58 -32.13 -0.34
CA ALA A 295 5.58 -32.88 0.92
C ALA A 295 4.86 -32.10 2.04
N TYR A 296 5.16 -30.80 2.17
CA TYR A 296 4.52 -29.93 3.15
C TYR A 296 2.99 -29.80 2.92
N ARG A 297 2.55 -29.61 1.67
CA ARG A 297 1.10 -29.54 1.35
C ARG A 297 0.38 -30.85 1.68
N SER A 298 1.02 -32.00 1.41
CA SER A 298 0.48 -33.32 1.76
C SER A 298 0.38 -33.50 3.27
N LEU A 299 1.43 -33.14 4.01
CA LEU A 299 1.44 -33.15 5.48
C LEU A 299 0.35 -32.23 6.06
N LYS A 300 0.21 -30.99 5.56
CA LYS A 300 -0.81 -30.05 6.03
C LYS A 300 -2.23 -30.59 5.81
N ARG A 301 -2.49 -31.27 4.69
CA ARG A 301 -3.77 -31.95 4.42
C ARG A 301 -4.04 -33.12 5.39
N ILE A 302 -3.00 -33.86 5.77
CA ILE A 302 -3.11 -34.99 6.70
C ILE A 302 -3.33 -34.51 8.14
N VAL A 303 -2.66 -33.44 8.55
CA VAL A 303 -2.66 -32.95 9.95
C VAL A 303 -3.82 -31.99 10.25
N GLY A 304 -4.61 -31.59 9.23
CA GLY A 304 -5.87 -30.84 9.43
C GLY A 304 -5.69 -29.40 9.95
N VAL A 305 -4.48 -28.85 9.93
CA VAL A 305 -4.22 -27.47 10.33
C VAL A 305 -4.62 -26.57 9.15
N ARG A 306 -5.72 -25.82 9.30
CA ARG A 306 -6.12 -24.76 8.36
C ARG A 306 -5.09 -23.63 8.39
#